data_AF-A0A6A5A5Y0-F1
#
_entry.id   AF-A0A6A5A5Y0-F1
#
_cell.length_a   1.000
_cell.length_b   1.000
_cell.length_c   1.000
_cell.angle_alpha   90.00
_cell.angle_beta   90.00
_cell.angle_gamma   90.00
#
_symmetry.space_group_name_H-M   'P 1'
#
loop_
_entity.id
_entity.type
_entity.pdbx_description
1 polymer ?
#
loop_
_entity_poly.entity_id
_entity_poly.type
_entity_poly.pdbx_seq_one_letter_code
_entity_poly.pdbx_strand_id
1 'polypeptide(L)'
;MVTSQEYKDMQSDSYLVARRERLANAMRAKCVEYINSEPGIEFFDKTSIKCAKTLLATRAAKERALKQKAKNDHEVATTRRKTILKIQALQTKHSRRSMALGKTMGGLQKELEMLQMQIRTAPPGQAKVLLGRRDELMKRIDQAQGDLHKLAQDPAMRKLQQVAIPYKMLELDGKVLADSSSSAQTKKEPSRNSQDQEEADDDKDNASDNTNDDDSSDNEDSEGGDSASDESDESDDETSNDDANSLMAGLGAIPGLEPVVNWIDAATAIIEVPEVVR
;
A
#
# COMPACT_ATOMS: atom_id res chain seq x y z
N MET A 1 45.66 23.11 -46.08
CA MET A 1 45.40 22.30 -47.29
C MET A 1 44.97 20.93 -46.82
N VAL A 2 43.78 20.47 -47.21
CA VAL A 2 43.31 19.10 -46.91
C VAL A 2 44.01 18.14 -47.86
N THR A 3 44.44 16.98 -47.37
CA THR A 3 45.13 16.00 -48.22
C THR A 3 44.12 15.32 -49.17
N SER A 4 44.59 14.86 -50.33
CA SER A 4 43.74 14.20 -51.34
C SER A 4 43.00 12.96 -50.80
N GLN A 5 43.56 12.32 -49.77
CA GLN A 5 42.95 11.17 -49.11
C GLN A 5 41.82 11.59 -48.16
N GLU A 6 42.06 12.58 -47.29
CA GLU A 6 41.02 13.13 -46.40
C GLU A 6 39.83 13.72 -47.18
N TYR A 7 40.08 14.29 -48.37
CA TYR A 7 39.01 14.79 -49.24
C TYR A 7 38.16 13.66 -49.83
N LYS A 8 38.77 12.51 -50.19
CA LYS A 8 38.04 11.32 -50.65
C LYS A 8 37.25 10.65 -49.53
N ASP A 9 37.80 10.64 -48.32
CA ASP A 9 37.14 10.07 -47.15
C ASP A 9 35.96 10.95 -46.68
N MET A 10 36.10 12.28 -46.71
CA MET A 10 34.96 13.19 -46.50
C MET A 10 33.87 13.03 -47.57
N GLN A 11 34.24 12.80 -48.83
CA GLN A 11 33.28 12.57 -49.91
C GLN A 11 32.57 11.20 -49.78
N SER A 12 33.28 10.17 -49.35
CA SER A 12 32.72 8.83 -49.15
C SER A 12 31.75 8.82 -47.96
N ASP A 13 32.06 9.51 -46.86
CA ASP A 13 31.18 9.69 -45.71
C ASP A 13 29.90 10.45 -46.11
N SER A 14 30.03 11.55 -46.85
CA SER A 14 28.88 12.30 -47.38
C SER A 14 28.00 11.44 -48.29
N TYR A 15 28.61 10.62 -49.15
CA TYR A 15 27.88 9.70 -50.03
C TYR A 15 27.13 8.61 -49.26
N LEU A 16 27.73 8.02 -48.23
CA LEU A 16 27.09 6.99 -47.41
C LEU A 16 25.91 7.56 -46.60
N VAL A 17 26.06 8.76 -46.06
CA VAL A 17 24.96 9.47 -45.39
C VAL A 17 23.81 9.73 -46.38
N ALA A 18 24.10 10.30 -47.55
CA ALA A 18 23.08 10.54 -48.58
C ALA A 18 22.42 9.25 -49.10
N ARG A 19 23.14 8.12 -49.12
CA ARG A 19 22.57 6.81 -49.48
C ARG A 19 21.64 6.28 -48.39
N ARG A 20 22.00 6.41 -47.11
CA ARG A 20 21.15 6.05 -45.97
C ARG A 20 19.87 6.90 -45.95
N GLU A 21 20.00 8.21 -46.17
CA GLU A 21 18.85 9.11 -46.25
C GLU A 21 17.90 8.75 -47.39
N ARG A 22 18.43 8.44 -48.59
CA ARG A 22 17.60 7.97 -49.72
C ARG A 22 16.86 6.69 -49.41
N LEU A 23 17.52 5.72 -48.75
CA LEU A 23 16.89 4.47 -48.35
C LEU A 23 15.80 4.70 -47.31
N ALA A 24 16.07 5.53 -46.30
CA ALA A 24 15.09 5.90 -45.28
C ALA A 24 13.89 6.66 -45.87
N ASN A 25 14.12 7.57 -46.81
CA ASN A 25 13.06 8.29 -47.52
C ASN A 25 12.22 7.34 -48.37
N ALA A 26 12.84 6.39 -49.08
CA ALA A 26 12.13 5.38 -49.87
C ALA A 26 11.28 4.46 -48.99
N MET A 27 11.79 4.03 -47.83
CA MET A 27 11.03 3.26 -46.85
C MET A 27 9.86 4.06 -46.29
N ARG A 28 10.09 5.32 -45.88
CA ARG A 28 9.01 6.21 -45.42
C ARG A 28 7.93 6.40 -46.47
N ALA A 29 8.30 6.59 -47.74
CA ALA A 29 7.34 6.70 -48.83
C ALA A 29 6.46 5.45 -48.96
N LYS A 30 7.06 4.25 -48.90
CA LYS A 30 6.32 2.98 -48.93
C LYS A 30 5.40 2.80 -47.72
N CYS A 31 5.84 3.19 -46.52
CA CYS A 31 4.98 3.14 -45.33
C CYS A 31 3.78 4.08 -45.47
N VAL A 32 3.98 5.30 -45.99
CA VAL A 32 2.90 6.24 -46.26
C VAL A 32 1.94 5.69 -47.32
N GLU A 33 2.45 5.07 -48.38
CA GLU A 33 1.63 4.42 -49.40
C GLU A 33 0.79 3.29 -48.79
N TYR A 34 1.38 2.44 -47.95
CA TYR A 34 0.65 1.38 -47.25
C TYR A 34 -0.42 1.92 -46.30
N ILE A 35 -0.09 2.92 -45.46
CA ILE A 35 -1.05 3.52 -44.52
C ILE A 35 -2.28 4.08 -45.24
N ASN A 36 -2.09 4.65 -46.44
CA ASN A 36 -3.16 5.21 -47.26
C ASN A 36 -3.79 4.19 -48.23
N SER A 37 -3.27 2.96 -48.28
CA SER A 37 -3.85 1.88 -49.08
C SER A 37 -5.06 1.27 -48.37
N GLU A 38 -5.99 0.72 -49.13
CA GLU A 38 -7.20 0.07 -48.60
C GLU A 38 -6.86 -1.07 -47.60
N PRO A 39 -5.88 -1.96 -47.85
CA PRO A 39 -5.44 -2.94 -46.84
C PRO A 39 -4.86 -2.31 -45.56
N GLY A 40 -4.15 -1.19 -45.69
CA GLY A 40 -3.58 -0.49 -44.52
C GLY A 40 -4.67 0.17 -43.67
N ILE A 41 -5.64 0.82 -44.31
CA ILE A 41 -6.80 1.43 -43.63
C ILE A 41 -7.55 0.36 -42.83
N GLU A 42 -7.88 -0.78 -43.45
CA GLU A 42 -8.55 -1.89 -42.75
C GLU A 42 -7.73 -2.42 -41.56
N PHE A 43 -6.41 -2.56 -41.73
CA PHE A 43 -5.53 -3.03 -40.66
C PHE A 43 -5.54 -2.06 -39.46
N PHE A 44 -5.43 -0.75 -39.70
CA PHE A 44 -5.45 0.25 -38.64
C PHE A 44 -6.83 0.37 -38.00
N ASP A 45 -7.92 0.26 -38.75
CA ASP A 45 -9.28 0.26 -38.20
C ASP A 45 -9.50 -0.94 -37.27
N LYS A 46 -9.18 -2.15 -37.72
CA LYS A 46 -9.28 -3.37 -36.90
C LYS A 46 -8.40 -3.27 -35.64
N THR A 47 -7.17 -2.79 -35.80
CA THR A 47 -6.22 -2.63 -34.69
C THR A 47 -6.71 -1.56 -33.70
N SER A 48 -7.23 -0.42 -34.19
CA SER A 48 -7.72 0.66 -33.34
C SER A 48 -8.91 0.22 -32.49
N ILE A 49 -9.84 -0.55 -33.07
CA ILE A 49 -10.98 -1.13 -32.34
C ILE A 49 -10.50 -2.11 -31.27
N LYS A 50 -9.54 -2.99 -31.61
CA LYS A 50 -8.95 -3.94 -30.66
C LYS A 50 -8.26 -3.21 -29.50
N CYS A 51 -7.44 -2.21 -29.80
CA CYS A 51 -6.78 -1.37 -28.80
C CYS A 51 -7.78 -0.62 -27.92
N ALA A 52 -8.83 -0.04 -28.51
CA ALA A 52 -9.86 0.68 -27.77
C ALA A 52 -10.60 -0.25 -26.80
N LYS A 53 -10.99 -1.46 -27.23
CA LYS A 53 -11.61 -2.47 -26.38
C LYS A 53 -10.71 -2.85 -25.21
N THR A 54 -9.43 -3.11 -25.47
CA THR A 54 -8.45 -3.45 -24.43
C THR A 54 -8.28 -2.30 -23.44
N LEU A 55 -8.12 -1.07 -23.91
CA LEU A 55 -7.96 0.11 -23.04
C LEU A 55 -9.18 0.33 -22.13
N LEU A 56 -10.39 0.20 -22.67
CA LEU A 56 -11.62 0.30 -21.88
C LEU A 56 -11.72 -0.82 -20.84
N ALA A 57 -11.40 -2.06 -21.21
CA ALA A 57 -11.39 -3.19 -20.29
C ALA A 57 -10.35 -3.00 -19.18
N THR A 58 -9.13 -2.57 -19.52
CA THR A 58 -8.08 -2.27 -18.54
C THR A 58 -8.49 -1.13 -17.61
N ARG A 59 -9.13 -0.06 -18.13
CA ARG A 59 -9.64 1.04 -17.30
C ARG A 59 -10.69 0.55 -16.31
N ALA A 60 -11.67 -0.25 -16.76
CA ALA A 60 -12.70 -0.81 -15.89
C ALA A 60 -12.09 -1.75 -14.83
N ALA A 61 -11.11 -2.57 -15.20
CA ALA A 61 -10.41 -3.45 -14.27
C ALA A 61 -9.63 -2.64 -13.20
N LYS A 62 -8.92 -1.58 -13.61
CA LYS A 62 -8.23 -0.66 -12.68
C LYS A 62 -9.21 0.02 -11.73
N GLU A 63 -10.37 0.47 -12.22
CA GLU A 63 -11.39 1.08 -11.36
C GLU A 63 -11.94 0.09 -10.32
N ARG A 64 -12.23 -1.16 -10.73
CA ARG A 64 -12.66 -2.21 -9.79
C ARG A 64 -11.58 -2.53 -8.77
N ALA A 65 -10.31 -2.64 -9.19
CA ALA A 65 -9.19 -2.89 -8.30
C ALA A 65 -9.00 -1.75 -7.28
N LEU A 66 -9.15 -0.49 -7.71
CA LEU A 66 -9.10 0.67 -6.80
C LEU A 66 -10.25 0.66 -5.78
N LYS A 67 -11.48 0.34 -6.22
CA LYS A 67 -12.63 0.21 -5.31
C LYS A 67 -12.41 -0.92 -4.31
N GLN A 68 -11.90 -2.07 -4.75
CA GLN A 68 -11.61 -3.19 -3.85
C GLN A 68 -10.49 -2.86 -2.86
N LYS A 69 -9.43 -2.19 -3.33
CA LYS A 69 -8.35 -1.71 -2.47
C LYS A 69 -8.89 -0.74 -1.40
N ALA A 70 -9.74 0.21 -1.78
CA ALA A 70 -10.34 1.14 -0.82
C ALA A 70 -11.19 0.45 0.25
N LYS A 71 -11.95 -0.61 -0.12
CA LYS A 71 -12.69 -1.44 0.85
C LYS A 71 -11.74 -2.16 1.81
N ASN A 72 -10.73 -2.84 1.27
CA ASN A 72 -9.73 -3.55 2.08
C ASN A 72 -8.98 -2.58 3.02
N ASP A 73 -8.60 -1.40 2.53
CA ASP A 73 -7.91 -0.37 3.32
C ASP A 73 -8.81 0.11 4.47
N HIS A 74 -10.12 0.24 4.24
CA HIS A 74 -11.08 0.58 5.28
C HIS A 74 -11.21 -0.53 6.34
N GLU A 75 -11.31 -1.79 5.93
CA GLU A 75 -11.35 -2.95 6.84
C GLU A 75 -10.07 -3.05 7.68
N VAL A 76 -8.90 -2.85 7.07
CA VAL A 76 -7.62 -2.80 7.78
C VAL A 76 -7.58 -1.63 8.77
N ALA A 77 -8.08 -0.45 8.40
CA ALA A 77 -8.12 0.70 9.29
C ALA A 77 -9.05 0.48 10.50
N THR A 78 -10.21 -0.13 10.30
CA THR A 78 -11.18 -0.41 11.38
C THR A 78 -10.66 -1.48 12.34
N THR A 79 -10.10 -2.57 11.83
CA THR A 79 -9.49 -3.64 12.64
C THR A 79 -8.27 -3.12 13.43
N ARG A 80 -7.45 -2.27 12.81
CA ARG A 80 -6.36 -1.55 13.46
C ARG A 80 -6.87 -0.69 14.62
N ARG A 81 -7.90 0.13 14.39
CA ARG A 81 -8.49 0.99 15.44
C ARG A 81 -9.00 0.16 16.62
N LYS A 82 -9.73 -0.93 16.36
CA LYS A 82 -10.22 -1.86 17.38
C LYS A 82 -9.06 -2.47 18.19
N THR A 83 -7.97 -2.85 17.53
CA THR A 83 -6.79 -3.43 18.18
C THR A 83 -6.06 -2.42 19.08
N ILE A 84 -5.91 -1.17 18.63
CA ILE A 84 -5.31 -0.10 19.43
C ILE A 84 -6.15 0.17 20.68
N LEU A 85 -7.47 0.23 20.56
CA LEU A 85 -8.37 0.41 21.71
C LEU A 85 -8.25 -0.73 22.72
N LYS A 86 -8.16 -1.99 22.27
CA LYS A 86 -7.92 -3.15 23.15
C LYS A 86 -6.59 -3.04 23.89
N ILE A 87 -5.54 -2.59 23.22
CA ILE A 87 -4.22 -2.37 23.85
C ILE A 87 -4.30 -1.28 24.91
N GLN A 88 -4.90 -0.14 24.59
CA GLN A 88 -5.06 0.97 25.54
C GLN A 88 -5.88 0.53 26.77
N ALA A 89 -6.96 -0.23 26.58
CA ALA A 89 -7.77 -0.75 27.68
C ALA A 89 -6.97 -1.70 28.58
N LEU A 90 -6.20 -2.62 27.99
CA LEU A 90 -5.34 -3.55 28.74
C LEU A 90 -4.20 -2.82 29.46
N GLN A 91 -3.54 -1.86 28.81
CA GLN A 91 -2.50 -1.03 29.42
C GLN A 91 -3.04 -0.23 30.60
N THR A 92 -4.24 0.35 30.46
CA THR A 92 -4.90 1.10 31.54
C THR A 92 -5.24 0.17 32.71
N LYS A 93 -5.78 -1.02 32.43
CA LYS A 93 -6.09 -2.03 33.46
C LYS A 93 -4.82 -2.50 34.18
N HIS A 94 -3.75 -2.76 33.42
CA HIS A 94 -2.45 -3.17 33.94
C HIS A 94 -1.83 -2.09 34.84
N SER A 95 -1.81 -0.84 34.35
CA SER A 95 -1.33 0.33 35.10
C SER A 95 -2.11 0.50 36.42
N ARG A 96 -3.45 0.46 36.39
CA ARG A 96 -4.27 0.54 37.60
C ARG A 96 -3.95 -0.57 38.60
N ARG A 97 -3.85 -1.82 38.14
CA ARG A 97 -3.55 -2.98 39.00
C ARG A 97 -2.12 -2.92 39.55
N SER A 98 -1.15 -2.50 38.74
CA SER A 98 0.24 -2.27 39.17
C SER A 98 0.31 -1.20 40.26
N MET A 99 -0.37 -0.07 40.09
CA MET A 99 -0.44 0.98 41.12
C MET A 99 -1.12 0.49 42.41
N ALA A 100 -2.22 -0.27 42.29
CA ALA A 100 -2.91 -0.83 43.44
C ALA A 100 -2.00 -1.80 44.23
N LEU A 101 -1.32 -2.72 43.53
CA LEU A 101 -0.34 -3.63 44.14
C LEU A 101 0.86 -2.90 44.75
N GLY A 102 1.33 -1.81 44.12
CA GLY A 102 2.36 -0.95 44.69
C GLY A 102 1.93 -0.32 46.01
N LYS A 103 0.68 0.16 46.09
CA LYS A 103 0.10 0.70 47.34
C LYS A 103 -0.04 -0.36 48.43
N THR A 104 -0.52 -1.56 48.09
CA THR A 104 -0.64 -2.65 49.09
C THR A 104 0.72 -3.09 49.60
N MET A 105 1.70 -3.25 48.72
CA MET A 105 3.08 -3.59 49.10
C MET A 105 3.69 -2.51 50.00
N GLY A 106 3.53 -1.23 49.66
CA GLY A 106 4.00 -0.13 50.51
C GLY A 106 3.32 -0.10 51.89
N GLY A 107 2.04 -0.46 51.98
CA GLY A 107 1.33 -0.64 53.25
C GLY A 107 1.89 -1.80 54.07
N LEU A 108 2.05 -2.96 53.44
CA LEU A 108 2.62 -4.17 54.08
C LEU A 108 4.06 -3.94 54.56
N GLN A 109 4.88 -3.21 53.81
CA GLN A 109 6.24 -2.86 54.21
C GLN A 109 6.27 -1.97 55.45
N LYS A 110 5.38 -0.96 55.53
CA LYS A 110 5.24 -0.12 56.73
C LYS A 110 4.74 -0.92 57.93
N GLU A 111 3.78 -1.81 57.73
CA GLU A 111 3.33 -2.72 58.80
C GLU A 111 4.47 -3.61 59.29
N LEU A 112 5.28 -4.15 58.38
CA LEU A 112 6.43 -4.99 58.71
C LEU A 112 7.48 -4.21 59.51
N GLU A 113 7.77 -2.97 59.13
CA GLU A 113 8.69 -2.07 59.88
C GLU A 113 8.18 -1.79 61.30
N MET A 114 6.90 -1.44 61.44
CA MET A 114 6.26 -1.26 62.75
C MET A 114 6.31 -2.53 63.60
N LEU A 115 6.09 -3.69 62.98
CA LEU A 115 6.10 -4.98 63.65
C LEU A 115 7.51 -5.39 64.10
N GLN A 116 8.55 -5.08 63.30
CA GLN A 116 9.94 -5.25 63.69
C GLN A 116 10.31 -4.38 64.90
N MET A 117 9.83 -3.14 64.96
CA MET A 117 10.01 -2.27 66.13
C MET A 117 9.33 -2.85 67.37
N GLN A 118 8.10 -3.35 67.23
CA GLN A 118 7.38 -4.01 68.33
C GLN A 118 8.06 -5.28 68.82
N ILE A 119 8.61 -6.12 67.93
CA ILE A 119 9.35 -7.34 68.30
C ILE A 119 10.55 -7.00 69.19
N ARG A 120 11.29 -5.92 68.89
CA ARG A 120 12.47 -5.52 69.68
C ARG A 120 12.14 -5.15 71.12
N THR A 121 10.92 -4.66 71.38
CA THR A 121 10.47 -4.21 72.70
C THR A 121 9.52 -5.21 73.39
N ALA A 122 9.17 -6.32 72.74
CA ALA A 122 8.16 -7.24 73.24
C ALA A 122 8.69 -8.22 74.30
N PRO A 123 7.88 -8.55 75.34
CA PRO A 123 8.20 -9.62 76.27
C PRO A 123 8.31 -11.00 75.58
N PRO A 124 9.05 -11.96 76.13
CA PRO A 124 9.33 -13.26 75.49
C PRO A 124 8.09 -14.05 75.04
N GLY A 125 6.99 -13.97 75.79
CA GLY A 125 5.73 -14.65 75.44
C GLY A 125 4.98 -14.04 74.26
N GLN A 126 5.12 -12.73 74.01
CA GLN A 126 4.47 -12.04 72.89
C GLN A 126 5.35 -12.03 71.63
N ALA A 127 6.67 -12.11 71.79
CA ALA A 127 7.62 -12.13 70.68
C ALA A 127 7.36 -13.28 69.68
N LYS A 128 6.97 -14.46 70.15
CA LYS A 128 6.68 -15.61 69.28
C LYS A 128 5.46 -15.38 68.36
N VAL A 129 4.41 -14.73 68.87
CA VAL A 129 3.21 -14.40 68.08
C VAL A 129 3.54 -13.32 67.06
N LEU A 130 4.32 -12.30 67.45
CA LEU A 130 4.76 -11.25 66.54
C LEU A 130 5.69 -11.79 65.44
N LEU A 131 6.59 -12.73 65.73
CA LEU A 131 7.40 -13.39 64.72
C LEU A 131 6.55 -14.17 63.70
N GLY A 132 5.50 -14.87 64.16
CA GLY A 132 4.55 -15.52 63.25
C GLY A 132 3.83 -14.53 62.33
N ARG A 133 3.40 -13.38 62.86
CA ARG A 133 2.77 -12.31 62.07
C ARG A 133 3.75 -11.65 61.09
N ARG A 134 5.03 -11.49 61.46
CA ARG A 134 6.10 -11.04 60.56
C ARG A 134 6.24 -11.98 59.36
N ASP A 135 6.30 -13.28 59.62
CA ASP A 135 6.45 -14.29 58.56
C ASP A 135 5.25 -14.31 57.62
N GLU A 136 4.05 -14.09 58.15
CA GLU A 136 2.85 -13.94 57.34
C GLU A 136 2.88 -12.67 56.47
N LEU A 137 3.31 -11.52 57.02
CA LEU A 137 3.47 -10.29 56.25
C LEU A 137 4.53 -10.44 55.14
N MET A 138 5.66 -11.10 55.42
CA MET A 138 6.67 -11.40 54.39
C MET A 138 6.08 -12.25 53.26
N LYS A 139 5.34 -13.32 53.59
CA LYS A 139 4.66 -14.16 52.59
C LYS A 139 3.68 -13.35 51.72
N ARG A 140 2.94 -12.42 52.32
CA ARG A 140 2.00 -11.54 51.57
C ARG A 140 2.76 -10.56 50.66
N ILE A 141 3.91 -10.05 51.08
CA ILE A 141 4.77 -9.21 50.23
C ILE A 141 5.32 -10.02 49.05
N ASP A 142 5.84 -11.22 49.30
CA ASP A 142 6.34 -12.11 48.25
C ASP A 142 5.25 -12.46 47.23
N GLN A 143 4.02 -12.71 47.72
CA GLN A 143 2.86 -12.96 46.87
C GLN A 143 2.51 -11.74 46.00
N ALA A 144 2.48 -10.54 46.58
CA ALA A 144 2.21 -9.30 45.84
C ALA A 144 3.29 -9.00 44.79
N GLN A 145 4.56 -9.29 45.10
CA GLN A 145 5.67 -9.18 44.14
C GLN A 145 5.55 -10.20 43.00
N GLY A 146 5.20 -11.45 43.32
CA GLY A 146 4.93 -12.48 42.33
C GLY A 146 3.80 -12.11 41.38
N ASP A 147 2.71 -11.54 41.91
CA ASP A 147 1.58 -11.08 41.10
C ASP A 147 1.92 -9.88 40.21
N LEU A 148 2.77 -8.97 40.67
CA LEU A 148 3.29 -7.86 39.86
C LEU A 148 4.13 -8.38 38.68
N HIS A 149 4.99 -9.37 38.93
CA HIS A 149 5.81 -10.00 37.90
C HIS A 149 4.96 -10.77 36.86
N LYS A 150 3.93 -11.48 37.31
CA LYS A 150 2.95 -12.13 36.40
C LYS A 150 2.23 -11.11 35.53
N LEU A 151 1.90 -9.95 36.08
CA LEU A 151 1.31 -8.85 35.32
C LEU A 151 2.23 -8.40 34.19
N ALA A 152 3.52 -8.22 34.47
CA ALA A 152 4.51 -7.78 33.46
C ALA A 152 4.70 -8.82 32.33
N GLN A 153 4.39 -10.09 32.58
CA GLN A 153 4.50 -11.18 31.61
C GLN A 153 3.18 -11.59 30.98
N ASP A 154 2.13 -10.76 31.07
CA ASP A 154 0.81 -11.08 30.51
C ASP A 154 0.91 -11.46 29.01
N PRO A 155 0.62 -12.73 28.64
CA PRO A 155 0.76 -13.20 27.28
C PRO A 155 -0.23 -12.52 26.32
N ALA A 156 -1.40 -12.08 26.80
CA ALA A 156 -2.37 -11.37 25.96
C ALA A 156 -1.84 -9.98 25.56
N MET A 157 -1.23 -9.28 26.52
CA MET A 157 -0.63 -7.97 26.30
C MET A 157 0.59 -8.06 25.37
N ARG A 158 1.45 -9.09 25.56
CA ARG A 158 2.61 -9.32 24.70
C ARG A 158 2.23 -9.67 23.26
N LYS A 159 1.24 -10.55 23.04
CA LYS A 159 0.73 -10.88 21.70
C LYS A 159 0.15 -9.65 20.99
N LEU A 160 -0.66 -8.86 21.69
CA LEU A 160 -1.24 -7.63 21.14
C LEU A 160 -0.17 -6.58 20.82
N GLN A 161 0.87 -6.43 21.64
CA GLN A 161 1.99 -5.54 21.35
C GLN A 161 2.79 -6.00 20.13
N GLN A 162 3.08 -7.29 19.98
CA GLN A 162 3.77 -7.81 18.80
C GLN A 162 3.00 -7.53 17.51
N VAL A 163 1.67 -7.66 17.55
CA VAL A 163 0.80 -7.32 16.43
C VAL A 163 0.77 -5.80 16.19
N ALA A 164 0.80 -4.97 17.23
CA ALA A 164 0.67 -3.52 17.10
C ALA A 164 1.96 -2.73 16.81
N ILE A 165 3.14 -3.25 17.17
CA ILE A 165 4.42 -2.58 16.90
C ILE A 165 4.66 -2.35 15.40
N PRO A 166 4.44 -3.34 14.50
CA PRO A 166 4.50 -3.12 13.05
C PRO A 166 3.56 -2.02 12.58
N TYR A 167 2.33 -1.98 13.12
CA TYR A 167 1.34 -0.97 12.71
C TYR A 167 1.73 0.44 13.18
N LYS A 168 2.26 0.59 14.40
CA LYS A 168 2.67 1.89 14.93
C LYS A 168 3.87 2.48 14.17
N MET A 169 4.78 1.64 13.67
CA MET A 169 5.86 2.07 12.77
C MET A 169 5.30 2.56 11.43
N LEU A 170 4.35 1.82 10.83
CA LEU A 170 3.68 2.25 9.59
C LEU A 170 2.89 3.57 9.73
N GLU A 171 2.33 3.87 10.91
CA GLU A 171 1.65 5.17 11.15
C GLU A 171 2.63 6.34 11.15
N LEU A 172 3.82 6.14 11.72
CA LEU A 172 4.86 7.16 11.76
C LEU A 172 5.40 7.41 10.35
N ASP A 173 5.64 6.36 9.57
CA ASP A 173 6.10 6.47 8.19
C ASP A 173 5.04 7.14 7.29
N GLY A 174 3.75 6.83 7.49
CA GLY A 174 2.65 7.48 6.78
C GLY A 174 2.42 8.95 7.19
N LYS A 175 2.62 9.30 8.46
CA LYS A 175 2.53 10.70 8.94
C LYS A 175 3.67 11.56 8.42
N VAL A 176 4.89 11.03 8.35
CA VAL A 176 6.04 11.76 7.77
C VAL A 176 5.80 12.10 6.30
N LEU A 177 5.09 11.25 5.55
CA LEU A 177 4.72 11.51 4.15
C LEU A 177 3.54 12.49 4.01
N ALA A 178 2.57 12.47 4.93
CA ALA A 178 1.43 13.39 4.94
C ALA A 178 1.84 14.83 5.35
N ASP A 179 2.70 14.98 6.36
CA ASP A 179 3.17 16.30 6.79
C ASP A 179 4.13 16.93 5.76
N SER A 180 4.87 16.12 5.00
CA SER A 180 5.78 16.60 3.93
C SER A 180 5.06 17.01 2.63
N SER A 181 3.78 16.68 2.45
CA SER A 181 3.00 16.99 1.24
C SER A 181 2.00 18.16 1.42
N SER A 182 2.00 18.83 2.58
CA SER A 182 1.03 19.90 2.90
C SER A 182 1.52 21.34 2.65
N SER A 183 2.73 21.58 2.13
CA SER A 183 3.26 22.95 1.91
C SER A 183 3.01 23.54 0.51
N ALA A 184 1.83 23.32 -0.08
CA ALA A 184 1.39 24.01 -1.28
C ALA A 184 0.09 24.81 -1.02
N GLN A 185 0.12 25.67 0.00
CA GLN A 185 -0.86 26.74 0.13
C GLN A 185 -0.64 27.77 -0.99
N THR A 186 -1.44 27.67 -2.04
CA THR A 186 -1.65 28.75 -3.00
C THR A 186 -2.30 29.93 -2.27
N LYS A 187 -1.51 30.97 -2.03
CA LYS A 187 -2.00 32.30 -1.67
C LYS A 187 -2.90 32.80 -2.80
N LYS A 188 -4.21 32.89 -2.56
CA LYS A 188 -5.10 33.77 -3.32
C LYS A 188 -5.48 34.96 -2.43
N GLU A 189 -5.31 36.14 -3.00
CA GLU A 189 -5.52 37.46 -2.39
C GLU A 189 -6.97 37.69 -1.92
N PRO A 190 -7.20 38.59 -0.94
CA PRO A 190 -8.54 38.93 -0.50
C PRO A 190 -9.13 40.05 -1.37
N SER A 191 -10.17 39.74 -2.14
CA SER A 191 -11.03 40.77 -2.75
C SER A 191 -12.13 41.17 -1.78
N ARG A 192 -12.19 42.46 -1.46
CA ARG A 192 -13.31 43.13 -0.78
C ARG A 192 -14.59 43.01 -1.61
N ASN A 193 -15.74 42.69 -1.01
CA ASN A 193 -16.77 43.67 -0.64
C ASN A 193 -18.05 43.02 -0.07
N SER A 194 -18.59 43.70 0.97
CA SER A 194 -19.99 43.94 1.31
C SER A 194 -20.95 42.82 1.78
N GLN A 195 -21.28 42.95 3.07
CA GLN A 195 -22.63 43.11 3.68
C GLN A 195 -23.42 41.91 4.23
N ASP A 196 -23.59 42.03 5.55
CA ASP A 196 -24.82 41.93 6.35
C ASP A 196 -25.46 40.58 6.70
N GLN A 197 -25.64 40.45 8.03
CA GLN A 197 -26.71 39.77 8.78
C GLN A 197 -26.74 38.24 8.75
N GLU A 198 -27.06 37.51 9.81
CA GLU A 198 -27.22 37.70 11.25
C GLU A 198 -27.30 36.26 11.81
N GLU A 199 -26.77 36.04 13.00
CA GLU A 199 -27.12 35.04 14.03
C GLU A 199 -27.93 33.77 13.64
N ALA A 200 -27.37 32.59 13.97
CA ALA A 200 -28.08 31.57 14.76
C ALA A 200 -27.13 30.45 15.20
N ASP A 201 -26.79 30.50 16.49
CA ASP A 201 -26.54 29.36 17.36
C ASP A 201 -27.55 28.23 17.14
N ASP A 202 -27.09 26.98 16.97
CA ASP A 202 -27.82 25.83 17.51
C ASP A 202 -26.81 24.74 17.90
N ASP A 203 -26.42 24.85 19.17
CA ASP A 203 -25.71 23.88 19.98
C ASP A 203 -26.65 22.68 20.24
N LYS A 204 -26.38 21.51 19.64
CA LYS A 204 -27.05 20.25 20.03
C LYS A 204 -26.10 19.07 20.12
N ASP A 205 -25.62 18.88 21.35
CA ASP A 205 -25.66 17.65 22.12
C ASP A 205 -25.89 16.32 21.36
N ASN A 206 -24.82 15.54 21.30
CA ASN A 206 -24.72 14.23 21.95
C ASN A 206 -26.00 13.36 22.01
N ALA A 207 -26.12 12.44 21.07
CA ALA A 207 -26.82 11.18 21.29
C ALA A 207 -25.96 10.03 20.75
N SER A 208 -25.29 9.36 21.67
CA SER A 208 -24.73 8.03 21.46
C SER A 208 -25.86 7.04 21.20
N ASP A 209 -25.99 6.57 19.96
CA ASP A 209 -26.76 5.36 19.68
C ASP A 209 -25.79 4.21 19.43
N ASN A 210 -25.78 3.30 20.40
CA ASN A 210 -24.97 2.09 20.44
C ASN A 210 -25.91 0.92 20.19
N THR A 211 -26.34 0.74 18.94
CA THR A 211 -27.05 -0.46 18.52
C THR A 211 -26.05 -1.52 18.12
N ASN A 212 -25.76 -2.41 19.07
CA ASN A 212 -25.35 -3.77 18.75
C ASN A 212 -26.54 -4.44 18.05
N ASP A 213 -26.47 -4.62 16.74
CA ASP A 213 -27.27 -5.62 16.04
C ASP A 213 -26.32 -6.70 15.52
N ASP A 214 -26.31 -7.80 16.27
CA ASP A 214 -25.75 -9.09 15.93
C ASP A 214 -26.87 -9.85 15.22
N ASP A 215 -26.95 -9.72 13.89
CA ASP A 215 -27.83 -10.56 13.08
C ASP A 215 -27.00 -11.57 12.29
N SER A 216 -26.82 -12.72 12.95
CA SER A 216 -26.38 -13.96 12.36
C SER A 216 -27.58 -14.61 11.68
N SER A 217 -27.76 -14.36 10.37
CA SER A 217 -28.61 -15.19 9.52
C SER A 217 -27.78 -15.81 8.40
N ASP A 218 -27.33 -17.02 8.72
CA ASP A 218 -27.34 -18.19 7.85
C ASP A 218 -28.23 -18.06 6.59
N ASN A 219 -27.62 -18.27 5.42
CA ASN A 219 -28.37 -18.78 4.28
C ASN A 219 -27.44 -19.61 3.40
N GLU A 220 -27.48 -20.91 3.65
CA GLU A 220 -27.03 -21.95 2.73
C GLU A 220 -27.78 -21.88 1.39
N ASP A 221 -27.07 -22.35 0.36
CA ASP A 221 -27.57 -23.09 -0.79
C ASP A 221 -28.49 -22.40 -1.82
N SER A 222 -27.91 -22.14 -2.99
CA SER A 222 -28.63 -22.39 -4.25
C SER A 222 -27.63 -22.85 -5.31
N GLU A 223 -27.46 -24.17 -5.36
CA GLU A 223 -27.26 -24.94 -6.60
C GLU A 223 -28.09 -24.39 -7.78
N GLY A 224 -27.55 -24.53 -8.99
CA GLY A 224 -28.35 -24.55 -10.22
C GLY A 224 -27.95 -23.54 -11.30
N GLY A 225 -27.21 -24.00 -12.32
CA GLY A 225 -27.07 -23.27 -13.58
C GLY A 225 -25.94 -23.71 -14.49
N ASP A 226 -25.82 -25.03 -14.73
CA ASP A 226 -25.10 -25.54 -15.91
C ASP A 226 -25.76 -24.97 -17.17
N SER A 227 -24.98 -24.25 -17.97
CA SER A 227 -25.35 -23.89 -19.32
C SER A 227 -24.15 -24.12 -20.22
N ALA A 228 -23.90 -25.41 -20.47
CA ALA A 228 -23.34 -25.86 -21.73
C ALA A 228 -23.98 -25.10 -22.89
N SER A 229 -23.16 -24.37 -23.64
CA SER A 229 -23.43 -24.01 -25.01
C SER A 229 -22.18 -24.37 -25.79
N ASP A 230 -22.29 -25.59 -26.29
CA ASP A 230 -21.61 -26.17 -27.42
C ASP A 230 -21.70 -25.27 -28.66
N GLU A 231 -20.88 -25.61 -29.65
CA GLU A 231 -20.87 -25.12 -31.02
C GLU A 231 -20.19 -23.75 -31.25
N SER A 232 -18.91 -23.78 -31.60
CA SER A 232 -18.54 -23.78 -33.03
C SER A 232 -17.02 -23.84 -33.18
N ASP A 233 -16.60 -25.00 -33.66
CA ASP A 233 -15.37 -25.27 -34.40
C ASP A 233 -15.22 -24.26 -35.56
N GLU A 234 -14.56 -23.14 -35.28
CA GLU A 234 -13.93 -22.33 -36.32
C GLU A 234 -12.45 -22.71 -36.28
N SER A 235 -12.13 -23.68 -37.13
CA SER A 235 -10.78 -23.92 -37.62
C SER A 235 -10.20 -22.60 -38.11
N ASP A 236 -9.48 -21.91 -37.22
CA ASP A 236 -8.59 -20.81 -37.59
C ASP A 236 -7.47 -21.45 -38.39
N ASP A 237 -7.70 -21.51 -39.69
CA ASP A 237 -6.70 -21.73 -40.71
C ASP A 237 -5.58 -20.75 -40.39
N GLU A 238 -4.53 -21.26 -39.76
CA GLU A 238 -3.21 -20.65 -39.67
C GLU A 238 -2.78 -20.38 -41.12
N THR A 239 -3.30 -19.29 -41.70
CA THR A 239 -2.74 -18.69 -42.91
C THR A 239 -1.38 -18.24 -42.47
N SER A 240 -0.45 -19.14 -42.74
CA SER A 240 0.97 -18.99 -42.60
C SER A 240 1.34 -17.53 -42.84
N ASN A 241 2.02 -16.96 -41.86
CA ASN A 241 2.68 -15.66 -41.94
C ASN A 241 3.81 -15.65 -43.00
N ASP A 242 3.78 -16.60 -43.94
CA ASP A 242 4.78 -16.87 -44.96
C ASP A 242 4.66 -15.90 -46.12
N ASP A 243 3.48 -15.33 -46.39
CA ASP A 243 3.32 -14.36 -47.49
C ASP A 243 3.91 -12.98 -47.14
N ALA A 244 3.88 -12.57 -45.87
CA ALA A 244 4.56 -11.35 -45.40
C ALA A 244 6.09 -11.53 -45.38
N ASN A 245 6.57 -12.75 -45.10
CA ASN A 245 7.99 -13.10 -45.15
C ASN A 245 8.51 -13.27 -46.59
N SER A 246 7.67 -13.69 -47.54
CA SER A 246 8.04 -13.94 -48.93
C SER A 246 8.46 -12.66 -49.68
N LEU A 247 7.78 -11.53 -49.42
CA LEU A 247 8.11 -10.25 -50.07
C LEU A 247 9.40 -9.63 -49.53
N MET A 248 9.78 -9.96 -48.30
CA MET A 248 10.98 -9.45 -47.61
C MET A 248 12.19 -10.38 -47.81
N ALA A 249 11.97 -11.67 -48.08
CA ALA A 249 13.01 -12.67 -48.38
C ALA A 249 13.74 -12.43 -49.71
N GLY A 250 13.12 -11.72 -50.67
CA GLY A 250 13.75 -11.34 -51.94
C GLY A 250 14.83 -10.25 -51.82
N LEU A 251 14.93 -9.60 -50.66
CA LEU A 251 15.95 -8.60 -50.33
C LEU A 251 17.02 -9.27 -49.47
N GLY A 252 17.94 -9.99 -50.12
CA GLY A 252 19.00 -10.74 -49.44
C GLY A 252 19.66 -9.97 -48.28
N ALA A 253 20.09 -10.70 -47.25
CA ALA A 253 20.57 -10.17 -45.97
C ALA A 253 21.48 -8.93 -46.12
N ILE A 254 20.94 -7.76 -45.79
CA ILE A 254 21.70 -6.51 -45.73
C ILE A 254 22.36 -6.45 -44.35
N PRO A 255 23.70 -6.49 -44.24
CA PRO A 255 24.35 -6.40 -42.94
C PRO A 255 24.01 -5.07 -42.26
N GLY A 256 23.42 -5.13 -41.05
CA GLY A 256 22.99 -3.97 -40.27
C GLY A 256 21.49 -3.66 -40.30
N LEU A 257 20.66 -4.48 -40.95
CA LEU A 257 19.20 -4.46 -40.86
C LEU A 257 18.71 -5.81 -40.31
N GLU A 258 19.06 -6.09 -39.05
CA GLU A 258 18.36 -7.12 -38.30
C GLU A 258 16.91 -6.65 -38.07
N PRO A 259 15.91 -7.54 -38.17
CA PRO A 259 14.52 -7.15 -37.91
C PRO A 259 14.43 -6.57 -36.50
N VAL A 260 14.03 -5.30 -36.39
CA VAL A 260 13.71 -4.70 -35.08
C VAL A 260 12.37 -5.27 -34.66
N VAL A 261 12.40 -6.43 -33.98
CA VAL A 261 11.21 -7.17 -33.56
C VAL A 261 10.35 -6.38 -32.57
N ASN A 262 10.90 -5.36 -31.90
CA ASN A 262 10.21 -4.61 -30.83
C ASN A 262 10.17 -3.09 -31.07
N TRP A 263 9.70 -2.64 -32.23
CA TRP A 263 9.48 -1.20 -32.48
C TRP A 263 8.45 -0.57 -31.51
N ILE A 264 7.54 -1.38 -30.97
CA ILE A 264 6.54 -0.96 -29.97
C ILE A 264 7.20 -0.68 -28.61
N ASP A 265 8.17 -1.49 -28.17
CA ASP A 265 8.89 -1.25 -26.90
C ASP A 265 9.88 -0.08 -27.00
N ALA A 266 10.48 0.12 -28.19
CA ALA A 266 11.33 1.28 -28.45
C ALA A 266 10.54 2.60 -28.46
N ALA A 267 9.27 2.57 -28.88
CA ALA A 267 8.40 3.75 -28.88
C ALA A 267 7.86 4.09 -27.48
N THR A 268 7.65 3.09 -26.61
CA THR A 268 7.18 3.30 -25.24
C THR A 268 8.28 3.73 -24.26
N ALA A 269 9.56 3.39 -24.55
CA ALA A 269 10.71 3.88 -23.78
C ALA A 269 10.91 5.42 -23.84
N ILE A 270 10.39 6.09 -24.87
CA ILE A 270 10.54 7.55 -25.05
C ILE A 270 9.52 8.34 -24.19
N ILE A 271 8.53 7.66 -23.60
CA ILE A 271 7.49 8.29 -22.75
C ILE A 271 7.92 8.33 -21.26
N GLU A 272 9.13 7.90 -20.91
CA GLU A 272 9.73 8.24 -19.62
C GLU A 272 10.13 9.72 -19.63
N VAL A 273 9.26 10.51 -19.00
CA VAL A 273 9.38 11.94 -18.74
C VAL A 273 10.77 12.27 -18.17
N PRO A 274 11.51 13.27 -18.71
CA PRO A 274 12.74 13.71 -18.08
C PRO A 274 12.42 14.24 -16.67
N GLU A 275 13.03 13.57 -15.69
CA GLU A 275 13.13 14.01 -14.32
C GLU A 275 13.74 15.43 -14.32
N VAL A 276 12.90 16.44 -14.10
CA VAL A 276 13.35 17.81 -13.90
C VAL A 276 14.05 17.84 -12.53
N VAL A 277 15.37 17.71 -12.56
CA VAL A 277 16.22 18.12 -11.45
C VAL A 277 16.11 19.65 -11.36
N ARG A 278 15.30 20.13 -10.42
CA ARG A 278 15.54 21.33 -9.59
C ARG A 278 14.48 21.51 -8.52
#